data_AF-A0A195CV78-F1
#
_entry.id   AF-A0A195CV78-F1
#
_cell.length_a   1.000
_cell.length_b   1.000
_cell.length_c   1.000
_cell.angle_alpha   90.00
_cell.angle_beta   90.00
_cell.angle_gamma   90.00
#
_symmetry.space_group_name_H-M   'P 1'
#
loop_
_entity.id
_entity.type
_entity.pdbx_description
1 polymer ?
#
loop_
_entity_poly.entity_id
_entity_poly.type
_entity_poly.pdbx_seq_one_letter_code
_entity_poly.pdbx_strand_id
1 'polypeptide(L)'
;MIPKLYPTKYVNVLGQLTTFISLVGSYIVVQLYPIMITHDRDATIYFYCIMSVIATFFLMFTLPETLGKTKTQIEEAFKGKLQIDETIKKIEDT
;
A
#
# COMPACT_ATOMS: atom_id res chain seq x y z
N MET A 1 1.21 12.36 -6.41
CA MET A 1 1.19 12.27 -4.92
C MET A 1 2.26 11.31 -4.38
N ILE A 2 2.44 10.12 -4.96
CA ILE A 2 3.44 9.11 -4.57
C ILE A 2 4.92 9.60 -4.50
N PRO A 3 5.42 10.50 -5.38
CA PRO A 3 6.83 10.92 -5.34
C PRO A 3 7.23 11.72 -4.09
N LYS A 4 6.26 12.19 -3.29
CA LYS A 4 6.53 12.90 -2.03
C LYS A 4 6.93 11.95 -0.88
N LEU A 5 6.65 10.65 -1.03
CA LEU A 5 6.98 9.62 -0.05
C LEU A 5 8.38 9.04 -0.25
N TYR A 6 8.97 9.17 -1.44
CA TYR A 6 10.25 8.56 -1.76
C TYR A 6 11.43 9.51 -1.56
N PRO A 7 12.54 9.05 -0.95
CA PRO A 7 13.75 9.84 -0.85
C PRO A 7 14.27 10.17 -2.26
N THR A 8 14.67 11.43 -2.48
CA THR A 8 15.05 11.97 -3.80
C THR A 8 16.13 11.14 -4.52
N LYS A 9 16.93 10.39 -3.75
CA LYS A 9 18.00 9.52 -4.26
C LYS A 9 17.50 8.21 -4.90
N TYR A 10 16.33 7.71 -4.51
CA TYR A 10 15.77 6.42 -4.97
C TYR A 10 14.37 6.53 -5.58
N VAL A 11 13.84 7.74 -5.71
CA VAL A 11 12.49 8.01 -6.26
C VAL A 11 12.27 7.40 -7.65
N ASN A 12 13.30 7.34 -8.48
CA ASN A 12 13.18 6.78 -9.83
C ASN A 12 12.98 5.26 -9.80
N VAL A 13 13.72 4.54 -8.95
CA VAL A 13 13.65 3.07 -8.85
C VAL A 13 12.38 2.64 -8.11
N LEU A 14 12.08 3.25 -6.97
CA LEU A 14 10.88 2.97 -6.19
C LEU A 14 9.60 3.36 -6.94
N GLY A 15 9.64 4.46 -7.69
CA GLY A 15 8.52 4.90 -8.53
C GLY A 15 8.21 3.91 -9.67
N GLN A 16 9.24 3.41 -10.35
CA GLN A 16 9.07 2.41 -11.40
C GLN A 16 8.58 1.07 -10.84
N LEU A 17 9.13 0.62 -9.72
CA LEU A 17 8.69 -0.63 -9.06
C LEU A 17 7.21 -0.57 -8.64
N THR A 18 6.79 0.55 -8.06
CA THR A 18 5.38 0.78 -7.67
C THR A 18 4.47 0.73 -8.90
N THR A 19 4.88 1.38 -9.98
CA THR A 19 4.14 1.38 -11.25
C THR A 19 4.02 -0.02 -11.81
N PHE A 20 5.11 -0.80 -11.79
CA PHE A 20 5.10 -2.18 -12.26
C PHE A 20 4.13 -3.06 -11.46
N ILE A 21 4.17 -2.98 -10.13
CA ILE A 21 3.23 -3.70 -9.25
C ILE A 21 1.79 -3.28 -9.53
N SER A 22 1.55 -1.98 -9.70
CA SER A 22 0.22 -1.46 -10.02
C SER A 22 -0.28 -1.97 -11.37
N LEU A 23 0.58 -2.07 -12.39
CA LEU A 23 0.21 -2.60 -13.70
C LEU A 23 -0.11 -4.09 -13.65
N VAL A 24 0.69 -4.87 -12.93
CA VAL A 24 0.43 -6.32 -12.72
C VAL A 24 -0.89 -6.51 -11.97
N GLY A 25 -1.14 -5.72 -10.92
CA GLY A 25 -2.41 -5.73 -10.18
C GLY A 25 -3.60 -5.41 -11.08
N SER A 26 -3.51 -4.36 -11.90
CA SER A 26 -4.55 -4.01 -12.87
C SER A 26 -4.80 -5.11 -13.89
N TYR A 27 -3.74 -5.77 -14.37
CA TYR A 27 -3.85 -6.90 -15.29
C TYR A 27 -4.61 -8.07 -14.66
N ILE A 28 -4.28 -8.42 -13.41
CA ILE A 28 -4.97 -9.49 -12.67
C ILE A 28 -6.45 -9.17 -12.51
N VAL A 29 -6.80 -7.92 -12.15
CA VAL A 29 -8.20 -7.49 -11.98
C VAL A 29 -8.98 -7.60 -13.29
N VAL A 30 -8.41 -7.15 -14.41
CA VAL A 30 -9.04 -7.23 -15.73
C VAL A 30 -9.27 -8.68 -16.16
N GLN A 31 -8.34 -9.59 -15.84
CA GLN A 31 -8.49 -11.02 -16.15
C GLN A 31 -9.47 -11.73 -15.22
N LEU A 32 -9.56 -11.33 -13.95
CA LEU A 32 -10.44 -11.94 -12.95
C LEU A 32 -11.91 -11.53 -13.15
N TYR A 33 -12.15 -10.31 -13.63
CA TYR A 33 -13.50 -9.79 -13.90
C TYR A 33 -14.38 -10.69 -14.81
N PRO A 34 -13.93 -11.15 -16.00
CA PRO A 34 -14.73 -12.04 -16.85
C PRO A 34 -14.96 -13.43 -16.24
N ILE A 35 -14.07 -13.90 -15.35
CA ILE A 35 -14.23 -15.18 -14.65
C ILE A 35 -15.30 -15.07 -13.56
N MET A 36 -15.39 -13.93 -12.87
CA MET A 36 -16.37 -13.73 -11.81
C MET A 36 -17.78 -13.47 -12.37
N ILE A 37 -17.90 -12.67 -13.44
CA ILE A 37 -19.22 -12.36 -14.04
C ILE A 37 -19.90 -13.58 -14.68
N THR A 38 -19.12 -14.59 -15.09
CA THR A 38 -19.65 -15.85 -15.63
C THR A 38 -20.19 -16.77 -14.55
N HIS A 39 -19.75 -16.60 -13.29
CA HIS A 39 -20.24 -17.38 -12.16
C HIS A 39 -21.46 -16.71 -11.51
N ASP A 40 -21.34 -15.43 -11.14
CA ASP A 40 -22.42 -14.64 -10.53
C ASP A 40 -22.13 -13.13 -10.57
N ARG A 41 -23.09 -12.32 -11.03
CA ARG A 41 -22.90 -10.87 -11.18
C ARG A 41 -22.94 -10.13 -9.85
N ASP A 42 -23.80 -10.55 -8.94
CA ASP A 42 -24.00 -9.85 -7.67
C ASP A 42 -22.82 -10.12 -6.73
N ALA A 43 -22.34 -11.37 -6.69
CA ALA A 43 -21.14 -11.75 -5.95
C ALA A 43 -19.89 -10.97 -6.37
N THR A 44 -19.78 -10.62 -7.65
CA THR A 44 -18.66 -9.82 -8.18
C THR A 44 -18.61 -8.43 -7.54
N ILE A 45 -19.76 -7.78 -7.34
CA ILE A 45 -19.85 -6.45 -6.71
C ILE A 45 -19.44 -6.52 -5.24
N TYR A 46 -19.95 -7.52 -4.50
CA TYR A 46 -19.59 -7.70 -3.09
C TYR A 46 -18.09 -7.99 -2.91
N PHE A 47 -17.48 -8.77 -3.81
CA PHE A 47 -16.05 -9.07 -3.78
C PHE A 47 -15.20 -7.81 -3.88
N TYR A 48 -15.47 -6.94 -4.87
CA TYR A 48 -14.75 -5.68 -5.00
C TYR A 48 -15.01 -4.72 -3.83
N CYS A 49 -16.22 -4.74 -3.26
CA CYS A 49 -16.56 -3.93 -2.09
C CYS A 49 -15.73 -4.34 -0.86
N ILE A 50 -15.64 -5.64 -0.57
CA ILE A 50 -14.82 -6.17 0.53
C ILE A 50 -13.34 -5.85 0.31
N MET A 51 -12.84 -6.03 -0.91
CA MET A 51 -11.45 -5.69 -1.26
C MET A 51 -11.13 -4.21 -1.02
N SER A 52 -12.06 -3.30 -1.33
CA SER A 52 -11.91 -1.86 -1.06
C SER A 52 -11.84 -1.55 0.44
N VAL A 53 -12.67 -2.22 1.25
CA VAL A 53 -12.65 -2.07 2.72
C VAL A 53 -11.33 -2.54 3.29
N ILE A 54 -10.85 -3.73 2.88
CA ILE A 54 -9.55 -4.27 3.32
C ILE A 54 -8.41 -3.31 2.92
N ALA A 55 -8.41 -2.82 1.68
CA ALA A 55 -7.41 -1.86 1.20
C ALA A 55 -7.44 -0.56 2.02
N THR A 56 -8.63 -0.08 2.40
CA THR A 56 -8.81 1.12 3.23
C THR A 56 -8.24 0.91 4.63
N PHE A 57 -8.53 -0.22 5.27
CA PHE A 57 -7.94 -0.57 6.57
C PHE A 57 -6.41 -0.67 6.48
N PHE A 58 -5.88 -1.36 5.47
CA PHE A 58 -4.44 -1.47 5.26
C PHE A 58 -3.78 -0.10 5.09
N LEU A 59 -4.42 0.80 4.33
CA LEU A 59 -3.93 2.16 4.12
C LEU A 59 -3.98 2.97 5.42
N MET A 60 -5.01 2.82 6.24
CA MET A 60 -5.12 3.48 7.54
C MET A 60 -4.01 3.06 8.52
N PHE A 61 -3.64 1.78 8.56
CA PHE A 61 -2.55 1.30 9.43
C PHE A 61 -1.15 1.64 8.90
N THR A 62 -0.96 1.48 7.59
CA THR A 62 0.37 1.56 6.96
C THR A 62 0.77 3.00 6.65
N LEU A 63 -0.18 3.87 6.31
CA LEU A 63 0.10 5.24 5.92
C LEU A 63 -0.08 6.18 7.13
N PRO A 64 1.00 6.65 7.78
CA PRO A 64 0.87 7.76 8.71
C PRO A 64 0.41 9.00 7.93
N GLU A 65 -0.51 9.78 8.50
CA GLU A 65 -1.01 11.07 7.99
C GLU A 65 0.08 11.86 7.23
N THR A 66 -0.01 11.86 5.89
CA THR A 66 0.94 12.56 4.98
C THR A 66 0.47 13.96 4.60
N LEU A 67 -0.72 14.36 5.05
CA LEU A 67 -1.33 15.66 4.77
C LEU A 67 -0.72 16.74 5.67
N GLY A 68 0.14 17.58 5.08
CA GLY A 68 0.63 18.82 5.71
C GLY A 68 2.05 18.79 6.28
N LYS A 69 2.77 17.65 6.22
CA LYS A 69 4.13 17.54 6.75
C LYS A 69 5.21 17.74 5.67
N THR A 70 6.27 18.47 6.03
CA THR A 70 7.47 18.71 5.21
C THR A 70 8.22 17.39 4.97
N LYS A 71 8.90 17.25 3.82
CA LYS A 71 9.59 16.00 3.39
C LYS A 71 10.48 15.38 4.48
N THR A 72 11.17 16.20 5.25
CA THR A 72 12.04 15.77 6.37
C THR A 72 11.26 15.11 7.52
N GLN A 73 10.06 15.61 7.85
CA GLN A 73 9.23 15.03 8.91
C GLN A 73 8.57 13.71 8.50
N ILE A 74 8.34 13.50 7.20
CA ILE A 74 7.83 12.22 6.67
C ILE A 74 8.93 11.15 6.75
N GLU A 75 10.17 11.50 6.39
CA GLU A 75 11.32 10.61 6.53
C GLU A 75 11.59 10.24 8.00
N GLU A 76 11.45 11.19 8.92
CA GLU A 76 11.66 10.98 10.35
C GLU A 76 10.53 10.14 10.98
N ALA A 77 9.27 10.34 10.57
CA ALA A 77 8.13 9.51 11.00
C ALA A 77 8.24 8.06 10.50
N PHE A 78 8.74 7.84 9.28
CA PHE A 78 9.00 6.50 8.74
C PHE A 78 10.19 5.83 9.45
N LYS A 79 11.28 6.57 9.74
CA LYS A 79 12.42 6.05 10.51
C LYS A 79 12.04 5.69 11.96
N GLY A 80 11.20 6.51 12.60
CA GLY A 80 10.74 6.28 13.96
C GLY A 80 9.90 5.00 14.11
N LYS A 81 9.03 4.70 13.14
CA LYS A 81 8.25 3.44 13.15
C LYS A 81 9.12 2.19 12.93
N LEU A 82 10.14 2.28 12.07
CA LEU A 82 11.08 1.17 11.82
C LEU A 82 11.87 0.77 13.07
N GLN A 83 12.29 1.76 13.88
CA GLN A 83 13.00 1.46 15.13
C GLN A 83 12.10 0.91 16.24
N ILE A 84 10.83 1.30 16.30
CA ILE A 84 9.87 0.74 17.26
C ILE A 84 9.57 -0.74 16.92
N ASP A 85 9.41 -1.06 15.64
CA ASP A 85 9.16 -2.43 15.18
C ASP A 85 10.38 -3.35 15.44
N GLU A 86 11.61 -2.87 15.18
CA GLU A 86 12.83 -3.59 15.55
C GLU A 86 12.99 -3.77 17.07
N THR A 87 12.57 -2.78 17.87
CA THR A 87 12.63 -2.86 19.34
C THR A 87 11.62 -3.85 19.89
N ILE A 88 10.38 -3.86 19.37
CA ILE A 88 9.34 -4.82 19.78
C ILE A 88 9.75 -6.24 19.40
N LYS A 89 10.28 -6.44 18.18
CA LYS A 89 10.76 -7.75 17.74
C LYS A 89 11.92 -8.28 18.59
N LYS A 90 12.79 -7.40 19.10
CA LYS A 90 13.91 -7.79 19.98
C LYS A 90 13.47 -8.14 21.41
N ILE A 91 12.34 -7.60 21.86
CA ILE A 91 11.73 -7.91 23.16
C ILE A 91 10.95 -9.24 23.09
N GLU A 92 10.37 -9.59 21.94
CA GLU A 92 9.64 -10.86 21.76
C GLU A 92 10.57 -12.07 21.54
N ASP A 93 11.84 -11.84 21.17
CA ASP A 93 12.89 -12.87 21.00
C ASP A 93 13.77 -13.07 22.27
N THR A 94 13.47 -12.41 23.40
CA THR A 94 14.18 -12.56 24.70
C THR A 94 13.27 -13.16 25.76
#